data_AF-R7SRI1-F1
#
_entry.id   AF-R7SRI1-F1
#
_cell.length_a   1.000
_cell.length_b   1.000
_cell.length_c   1.000
_cell.angle_alpha   90.00
_cell.angle_beta   90.00
_cell.angle_gamma   90.00
#
_symmetry.space_group_name_H-M   'P 1'
#
loop_
_entity.id
_entity.type
_entity.pdbx_description
1 polymer ?
#
loop_
_entity_poly.entity_id
_entity_poly.type
_entity_poly.pdbx_seq_one_letter_code
_entity_poly.pdbx_strand_id
1 'polypeptide(L)'
;MTDELGFGPEKRRQGNLDILSGKVTFRDAFREMLESVSGNGHSFDFCKEELKKNITLDAGFKDFHRYCKEHDIPIVIISSGMAPIIRAVLSSLIGEEDSKEIEIVSNDVDIHEDGSWSIKYRHPTSGFGHDKSQAILPYRELSDPPLIFFFGDGVSDMSAARHADVLFVKEKPGGDNDLAAYCNREKIPHILFEDFSHALKTVSAIVEGRTTPKEALDVGKAH
;
A
#
# COMPACT_ATOMS: atom_id res chain seq x y z
N MET A 1 8.02 2.40 -11.92
CA MET A 1 8.65 3.75 -11.96
C MET A 1 10.10 3.70 -11.50
N THR A 2 10.40 3.43 -10.22
CA THR A 2 11.79 3.41 -9.73
C THR A 2 12.65 2.31 -10.35
N ASP A 3 12.05 1.17 -10.72
CA ASP A 3 12.75 0.08 -11.40
C ASP A 3 13.11 0.43 -12.85
N GLU A 4 12.20 1.05 -13.59
CA GLU A 4 12.38 1.27 -15.03
C GLU A 4 12.98 2.65 -15.37
N LEU A 5 12.69 3.67 -14.57
CA LEU A 5 13.05 5.07 -14.85
C LEU A 5 14.10 5.63 -13.88
N GLY A 6 14.45 4.89 -12.83
CA GLY A 6 15.31 5.34 -11.74
C GLY A 6 16.44 4.37 -11.44
N PHE A 7 16.47 3.88 -10.20
CA PHE A 7 17.50 3.00 -9.65
C PHE A 7 17.72 1.66 -10.35
N GLY A 8 16.72 1.13 -11.06
CA GLY A 8 16.80 -0.26 -11.49
C GLY A 8 16.34 -1.23 -10.39
N PRO A 9 15.90 -2.44 -10.77
CA PRO A 9 15.38 -3.43 -9.84
C PRO A 9 16.41 -3.89 -8.81
N GLU A 10 17.68 -4.04 -9.19
CA GLU A 10 18.74 -4.51 -8.30
C GLU A 10 19.01 -3.52 -7.15
N LYS A 11 19.22 -2.24 -7.48
CA LYS A 11 19.49 -1.21 -6.47
C LYS A 11 18.26 -0.95 -5.59
N ARG A 12 17.05 -1.02 -6.15
CA ARG A 12 15.82 -0.98 -5.36
C ARG A 12 15.75 -2.14 -4.37
N ARG A 13 16.02 -3.38 -4.81
CA ARG A 13 16.00 -4.55 -3.94
C ARG A 13 16.99 -4.42 -2.80
N GLN A 14 18.21 -3.97 -3.10
CA GLN A 14 19.23 -3.70 -2.08
C GLN A 14 18.75 -2.65 -1.06
N GLY A 15 18.13 -1.56 -1.53
CA GLY A 15 17.52 -0.55 -0.66
C GLY A 15 16.46 -1.13 0.29
N ASN A 16 15.58 -2.01 -0.21
CA ASN A 16 14.59 -2.69 0.63
C ASN A 16 15.24 -3.58 1.71
N LEU A 17 16.31 -4.31 1.37
CA LEU A 17 17.05 -5.13 2.33
C LEU A 17 17.73 -4.27 3.40
N ASP A 18 18.25 -3.11 3.03
CA ASP A 18 18.87 -2.17 3.96
C ASP A 18 17.83 -1.54 4.90
N ILE A 19 16.61 -1.27 4.42
CA ILE A 19 15.49 -0.86 5.29
C ILE A 19 15.08 -2.00 6.24
N LEU A 20 14.93 -3.23 5.73
CA LEU A 20 14.51 -4.39 6.54
C LEU A 20 15.52 -4.75 7.64
N SER A 21 16.80 -4.48 7.40
CA SER A 21 17.88 -4.66 8.38
C SER A 21 18.09 -3.44 9.29
N GLY A 22 17.34 -2.36 9.10
CA GLY A 22 17.39 -1.15 9.92
C GLY A 22 18.61 -0.26 9.67
N LYS A 23 19.36 -0.48 8.58
CA LYS A 23 20.52 0.36 8.23
C LYS A 23 20.11 1.75 7.77
N VAL A 24 18.99 1.85 7.06
CA VAL A 24 18.43 3.11 6.55
C VAL A 24 16.93 3.15 6.84
N THR A 25 16.37 4.35 6.93
CA THR A 25 14.93 4.53 7.09
C THR A 25 14.22 4.36 5.74
N PHE A 26 12.96 3.91 5.73
CA PHE A 26 12.17 3.86 4.49
C PHE A 26 12.05 5.25 3.87
N ARG A 27 11.85 6.30 4.68
CA ARG A 27 11.78 7.70 4.22
C ARG A 27 13.01 8.05 3.39
N ASP A 28 14.20 7.86 3.94
CA ASP A 28 15.41 8.35 3.29
C ASP A 28 15.74 7.53 2.03
N ALA A 29 15.62 6.20 2.11
CA ALA A 29 15.80 5.32 0.94
C ALA A 29 14.77 5.60 -0.17
N PHE A 30 13.50 5.83 0.18
CA PHE A 30 12.46 6.11 -0.81
C PHE A 30 12.64 7.49 -1.45
N ARG A 31 13.16 8.48 -0.71
CA ARG A 31 13.53 9.79 -1.27
C ARG A 31 14.58 9.60 -2.36
N GLU A 32 15.67 8.90 -2.07
CA GLU A 32 16.74 8.65 -3.05
C GLU A 32 16.24 7.89 -4.29
N MET A 33 15.35 6.91 -4.10
CA MET A 33 14.72 6.19 -5.21
C MET A 33 13.94 7.14 -6.14
N LEU A 34 13.16 8.07 -5.58
CA LEU A 34 12.38 9.02 -6.38
C LEU A 34 13.24 10.13 -7.00
N GLU A 35 14.22 10.64 -6.25
CA GLU A 35 15.20 11.62 -6.75
C GLU A 35 15.99 11.06 -7.92
N SER A 36 16.25 9.75 -7.97
CA SER A 36 16.89 9.14 -9.15
C SER A 36 16.04 9.25 -10.41
N VAL A 37 14.72 9.17 -10.30
CA VAL A 37 13.81 9.30 -11.44
C VAL A 37 13.81 10.74 -11.94
N SER A 38 13.67 11.72 -11.03
CA SER A 38 13.75 13.14 -11.40
C SER A 38 15.13 13.51 -11.93
N GLY A 39 16.20 12.99 -11.33
CA GLY A 39 17.59 13.24 -11.72
C GLY A 39 17.96 12.67 -13.09
N ASN A 40 17.27 11.61 -13.53
CA ASN A 40 17.36 11.09 -14.88
C ASN A 40 16.60 11.95 -15.92
N GLY A 41 16.01 13.08 -15.51
CA GLY A 41 15.34 14.03 -16.41
C GLY A 41 13.88 13.68 -16.70
N HIS A 42 13.27 12.75 -15.96
CA HIS A 42 11.87 12.40 -16.14
C HIS A 42 10.95 13.38 -15.40
N SER A 43 10.13 14.12 -16.15
CA SER A 43 9.14 15.02 -15.57
C SER A 43 8.04 14.24 -14.83
N PHE A 44 7.44 14.88 -13.83
CA PHE A 44 6.37 14.26 -13.04
C PHE A 44 5.18 13.82 -13.90
N ASP A 45 4.79 14.63 -14.89
CA ASP A 45 3.70 14.30 -15.82
C ASP A 45 4.04 13.11 -16.72
N PHE A 46 5.28 13.01 -17.19
CA PHE A 46 5.74 11.83 -17.93
C PHE A 46 5.62 10.58 -17.06
N CYS A 47 6.11 10.62 -15.82
CA CYS A 47 6.00 9.50 -14.88
C CYS A 47 4.54 9.10 -14.63
N LYS A 48 3.64 10.08 -14.48
CA LYS A 48 2.20 9.86 -14.29
C LYS A 48 1.59 9.11 -15.48
N GLU A 49 1.88 9.53 -16.71
CA GLU A 49 1.38 8.86 -17.91
C GLU A 49 1.97 7.46 -18.11
N GLU A 50 3.26 7.26 -17.83
CA GLU A 50 3.87 5.94 -17.88
C GLU A 50 3.26 4.99 -16.86
N LEU A 51 2.95 5.45 -15.64
CA LEU A 51 2.31 4.61 -14.64
C LEU A 51 0.88 4.23 -15.03
N LYS A 52 0.10 5.12 -15.64
CA LYS A 52 -1.25 4.81 -16.15
C LYS A 52 -1.24 3.70 -17.21
N LYS A 53 -0.21 3.66 -18.06
CA LYS A 53 -0.10 2.64 -19.13
C LYS A 53 0.27 1.27 -18.59
N ASN A 54 1.06 1.23 -17.52
CA ASN A 54 1.74 0.00 -17.07
C ASN A 54 1.18 -0.59 -15.77
N ILE A 55 0.42 0.16 -14.98
CA ILE A 55 -0.23 -0.36 -13.77
C ILE A 55 -1.58 -0.98 -14.15
N THR A 56 -1.81 -2.21 -13.69
CA THR A 56 -3.11 -2.89 -13.75
C THR A 56 -3.68 -3.07 -12.35
N LEU A 57 -5.00 -3.24 -12.26
CA LEU A 57 -5.62 -3.69 -11.02
C LEU A 57 -5.21 -5.14 -10.75
N ASP A 58 -5.09 -5.43 -9.47
CA ASP A 58 -4.97 -6.78 -8.97
C ASP A 58 -6.24 -7.59 -9.30
N ALA A 59 -6.07 -8.89 -9.56
CA ALA A 59 -7.18 -9.75 -9.95
C ALA A 59 -8.24 -9.79 -8.84
N GLY A 60 -9.52 -9.74 -9.23
CA GLY A 60 -10.66 -9.72 -8.30
C GLY A 60 -10.92 -8.38 -7.60
N PHE A 61 -10.08 -7.35 -7.75
CA PHE A 61 -10.25 -6.08 -7.01
C PHE A 61 -11.59 -5.39 -7.30
N LYS A 62 -12.08 -5.42 -8.55
CA LYS A 62 -13.36 -4.80 -8.90
C LYS A 62 -14.55 -5.47 -8.20
N ASP A 63 -14.50 -6.79 -8.06
CA ASP A 63 -15.54 -7.54 -7.36
C ASP A 63 -15.46 -7.32 -5.85
N PHE A 64 -14.25 -7.26 -5.31
CA PHE A 64 -14.00 -6.89 -3.92
C PHE A 64 -14.53 -5.47 -3.62
N HIS A 65 -14.21 -4.49 -4.46
CA HIS A 65 -14.71 -3.11 -4.31
C HIS A 65 -16.23 -3.04 -4.34
N ARG A 66 -16.87 -3.76 -5.27
CA ARG A 66 -18.34 -3.83 -5.36
C ARG A 66 -18.94 -4.45 -4.11
N TYR A 67 -18.40 -5.56 -3.61
CA TYR A 67 -18.84 -6.17 -2.36
C TYR A 67 -18.74 -5.19 -1.18
N CYS A 68 -17.60 -4.51 -1.04
CA CYS A 68 -17.43 -3.50 0.01
C CYS A 68 -18.50 -2.39 -0.08
N LYS A 69 -18.80 -1.90 -1.28
CA LYS A 69 -19.85 -0.89 -1.50
C LYS A 69 -21.24 -1.41 -1.16
N GLU A 70 -21.57 -2.65 -1.52
CA GLU A 70 -22.86 -3.29 -1.23
C GLU A 70 -23.08 -3.57 0.27
N HIS A 71 -22.00 -3.67 1.04
CA HIS A 71 -22.01 -3.97 2.48
C HIS A 71 -21.64 -2.76 3.36
N ASP A 72 -21.65 -1.55 2.81
CA ASP A 72 -21.29 -0.30 3.52
C ASP A 72 -19.91 -0.36 4.20
N ILE A 73 -18.94 -1.02 3.57
CA ILE A 73 -17.55 -1.14 4.02
C ILE A 73 -16.69 -0.08 3.31
N PRO A 74 -16.19 0.95 4.01
CA PRO A 74 -15.35 1.96 3.40
C PRO A 74 -14.00 1.39 2.95
N ILE A 75 -13.57 1.75 1.74
CA ILE A 75 -12.22 1.46 1.24
C ILE A 75 -11.39 2.74 1.28
N VAL A 76 -10.24 2.66 1.94
CA VAL A 76 -9.26 3.75 2.02
C VAL A 76 -7.93 3.27 1.44
N ILE A 77 -7.38 4.02 0.48
CA ILE A 77 -6.04 3.76 -0.06
C ILE A 77 -5.01 4.50 0.77
N ILE A 78 -4.19 3.75 1.51
CA ILE A 78 -3.07 4.29 2.30
C ILE A 78 -1.76 3.95 1.57
N SER A 79 -1.12 4.95 0.96
CA SER A 79 0.02 4.72 0.05
C SER A 79 1.22 5.60 0.37
N SER A 80 2.44 5.06 0.26
CA SER A 80 3.67 5.87 0.33
C SER A 80 3.98 6.59 -0.97
N GLY A 81 3.22 6.36 -2.05
CA GLY A 81 3.32 7.13 -3.28
C GLY A 81 2.80 8.56 -3.14
N MET A 82 2.62 9.25 -4.27
CA MET A 82 2.20 10.66 -4.32
C MET A 82 0.76 10.78 -4.82
N ALA A 83 -0.06 11.54 -4.11
CA ALA A 83 -1.51 11.64 -4.35
C ALA A 83 -1.90 11.91 -5.81
N PRO A 84 -1.26 12.84 -6.56
CA PRO A 84 -1.65 13.09 -7.95
C PRO A 84 -1.46 11.89 -8.89
N ILE A 85 -0.41 11.09 -8.66
CA ILE A 85 -0.16 9.87 -9.44
C ILE A 85 -1.18 8.79 -9.08
N ILE A 86 -1.39 8.56 -7.78
CA ILE A 86 -2.30 7.51 -7.31
C ILE A 86 -3.71 7.79 -7.83
N ARG A 87 -4.18 9.04 -7.71
CA ARG A 87 -5.50 9.45 -8.21
C ARG A 87 -5.61 9.25 -9.73
N ALA A 88 -4.61 9.66 -10.50
CA ALA A 88 -4.63 9.51 -11.96
C ALA A 88 -4.65 8.05 -12.42
N VAL A 89 -3.88 7.18 -11.77
CA VAL A 89 -3.87 5.74 -12.04
C VAL A 89 -5.21 5.12 -11.64
N LEU A 90 -5.71 5.40 -10.44
CA LEU A 90 -6.98 4.85 -9.94
C LEU A 90 -8.15 5.24 -10.85
N SER A 91 -8.30 6.51 -11.18
CA SER A 91 -9.35 7.00 -12.10
C SER A 91 -9.28 6.32 -13.46
N SER A 92 -8.08 6.00 -13.97
CA SER A 92 -7.95 5.29 -15.25
C SER A 92 -8.39 3.82 -15.20
N LEU A 93 -8.42 3.21 -14.00
CA LEU A 93 -8.67 1.78 -13.81
C LEU A 93 -10.12 1.46 -13.41
N ILE A 94 -10.73 2.31 -12.58
CA ILE A 94 -12.10 2.13 -12.05
C ILE A 94 -13.06 3.24 -12.48
N GLY A 95 -12.59 4.27 -13.20
CA GLY A 95 -13.40 5.41 -13.61
C GLY A 95 -13.39 6.54 -12.59
N GLU A 96 -13.75 7.75 -13.02
CA GLU A 96 -13.67 8.97 -12.21
C GLU A 96 -14.64 8.98 -11.03
N GLU A 97 -15.85 8.44 -11.19
CA GLU A 97 -16.86 8.45 -10.14
C GLU A 97 -16.45 7.56 -8.96
N ASP A 98 -16.18 6.27 -9.21
CA ASP A 98 -15.71 5.35 -8.16
C ASP A 98 -14.37 5.79 -7.56
N SER A 99 -13.46 6.35 -8.37
CA SER A 99 -12.20 6.90 -7.86
C SER A 99 -12.43 8.00 -6.84
N LYS A 100 -13.30 8.98 -7.11
CA LYS A 100 -13.56 10.11 -6.19
C LYS A 100 -14.11 9.67 -4.83
N GLU A 101 -14.88 8.59 -4.79
CA GLU A 101 -15.44 8.04 -3.54
C GLU A 101 -14.35 7.43 -2.64
N ILE A 102 -13.25 6.94 -3.22
CA ILE A 102 -12.15 6.34 -2.47
C ILE A 102 -11.23 7.43 -1.89
N GLU A 103 -11.15 7.46 -0.57
CA GLU A 103 -10.19 8.28 0.16
C GLU A 103 -8.75 7.82 -0.12
N ILE A 104 -7.87 8.76 -0.41
CA ILE A 104 -6.43 8.51 -0.58
C ILE A 104 -5.67 9.25 0.51
N VAL A 105 -5.04 8.49 1.40
CA VAL A 105 -4.07 9.00 2.39
C VAL A 105 -2.68 8.68 1.87
N SER A 106 -1.91 9.70 1.51
CA SER A 106 -0.59 9.51 0.90
C SER A 106 0.35 10.69 1.09
N ASN A 107 1.58 10.56 0.58
CA ASN A 107 2.47 11.70 0.39
C ASN A 107 1.99 12.58 -0.77
N ASP A 108 2.61 13.73 -0.92
CA ASP A 108 2.36 14.63 -2.03
C ASP A 108 3.65 14.89 -2.81
N VAL A 109 3.62 15.79 -3.78
CA VAL A 109 4.77 16.18 -4.60
C VAL A 109 5.01 17.69 -4.51
N ASP A 110 6.27 18.08 -4.43
CA ASP A 110 6.71 19.45 -4.69
C ASP A 110 7.28 19.51 -6.11
N ILE A 111 6.74 20.40 -6.94
CA ILE A 111 7.24 20.69 -8.29
C ILE A 111 8.05 21.98 -8.23
N HIS A 112 9.30 21.92 -8.68
CA HIS A 112 10.24 23.03 -8.64
C HIS A 112 10.16 23.89 -9.91
N GLU A 113 10.68 25.12 -9.85
CA GLU A 113 10.62 26.07 -10.98
C GLU A 113 11.37 25.57 -12.23
N ASP A 114 12.40 24.75 -12.05
CA ASP A 114 13.18 24.13 -13.12
C ASP A 114 12.51 22.87 -13.73
N GLY A 115 11.32 22.51 -13.24
CA GLY A 115 10.55 21.34 -13.67
C GLY A 115 10.98 20.03 -13.02
N SER A 116 12.00 20.03 -12.16
CA SER A 116 12.31 18.89 -11.29
C SER A 116 11.24 18.71 -10.22
N TRP A 117 11.22 17.55 -9.56
CA TRP A 117 10.22 17.26 -8.54
C TRP A 117 10.79 16.42 -7.41
N SER A 118 10.21 16.60 -6.23
CA SER A 118 10.57 15.84 -5.04
C SER A 118 9.33 15.41 -4.26
N ILE A 119 9.46 14.31 -3.52
CA ILE A 119 8.39 13.85 -2.64
C ILE A 119 8.21 14.80 -1.45
N LYS A 120 6.96 15.20 -1.21
CA LYS A 120 6.52 15.90 -0.01
C LYS A 120 5.95 14.91 0.99
N TYR A 121 6.76 14.55 1.98
CA TYR A 121 6.34 13.59 2.99
C TYR A 121 5.18 14.10 3.84
N ARG A 122 4.17 13.24 4.04
CA ARG A 122 3.04 13.51 4.93
C ARG A 122 3.49 13.59 6.39
N HIS A 123 4.39 12.70 6.80
CA HIS A 123 4.95 12.59 8.14
C HIS A 123 6.49 12.72 8.07
N PRO A 124 7.02 13.92 7.79
CA PRO A 124 8.45 14.12 7.49
C PRO A 124 9.37 13.77 8.66
N THR A 125 8.88 13.83 9.90
CA THR A 125 9.62 13.46 11.11
C THR A 125 9.66 11.95 11.35
N SER A 126 8.81 11.16 10.70
CA SER A 126 8.80 9.71 10.80
C SER A 126 9.84 9.09 9.88
N GLY A 127 10.53 8.04 10.35
CA GLY A 127 11.40 7.21 9.51
C GLY A 127 10.68 6.50 8.37
N PHE A 128 9.34 6.47 8.38
CA PHE A 128 8.54 5.97 7.27
C PHE A 128 8.21 7.04 6.23
N GLY A 129 8.32 8.33 6.57
CA GLY A 129 7.92 9.46 5.71
C GLY A 129 6.40 9.58 5.54
N HIS A 130 5.71 8.46 5.37
CA HIS A 130 4.28 8.28 5.59
C HIS A 130 4.08 7.12 6.56
N ASP A 131 4.01 7.43 7.85
CA ASP A 131 3.60 6.45 8.85
C ASP A 131 2.11 6.10 8.68
N LYS A 132 1.86 4.94 8.08
CA LYS A 132 0.51 4.45 7.77
C LYS A 132 -0.32 4.12 9.01
N SER A 133 0.30 3.91 10.19
CA SER A 133 -0.45 3.66 11.43
C SER A 133 -1.32 4.85 11.82
N GLN A 134 -0.86 6.07 11.51
CA GLN A 134 -1.56 7.30 11.88
C GLN A 134 -2.88 7.49 11.11
N ALA A 135 -3.07 6.77 10.01
CA ALA A 135 -4.35 6.70 9.30
C ALA A 135 -5.31 5.66 9.92
N ILE A 136 -4.81 4.71 10.71
CA ILE A 136 -5.60 3.61 11.30
C ILE A 136 -5.99 3.95 12.74
N LEU A 137 -5.06 4.52 13.52
CA LEU A 137 -5.25 4.80 14.95
C LEU A 137 -6.51 5.61 15.26
N PRO A 138 -6.92 6.64 14.49
CA PRO A 138 -8.14 7.38 14.78
C PRO A 138 -9.42 6.51 14.81
N TYR A 139 -9.49 5.47 13.96
CA TYR A 139 -10.63 4.54 13.97
C TYR A 139 -10.67 3.67 15.23
N ARG A 140 -9.51 3.41 15.85
CA ARG A 140 -9.40 2.64 17.09
C ARG A 140 -9.82 3.44 18.33
N GLU A 141 -9.80 4.77 18.22
CA GLU A 141 -10.20 5.68 19.29
C GLU A 141 -11.69 5.99 19.30
N LEU A 142 -12.45 5.48 18.32
CA LEU A 142 -13.91 5.61 18.29
C LEU A 142 -14.55 4.86 19.47
N SER A 143 -15.72 5.32 19.91
CA SER A 143 -16.48 4.65 20.99
C SER A 143 -16.93 3.24 20.62
N ASP A 144 -17.17 3.03 19.32
CA ASP A 144 -17.47 1.73 18.71
C ASP A 144 -16.51 1.51 17.53
N PRO A 145 -15.28 1.01 17.79
CA PRO A 145 -14.28 0.82 16.74
C PRO A 145 -14.75 -0.19 15.69
N PRO A 146 -14.63 0.12 14.39
CA PRO A 146 -14.94 -0.83 13.35
C PRO A 146 -13.91 -1.97 13.31
N LEU A 147 -14.31 -3.09 12.71
CA LEU A 147 -13.37 -4.13 12.31
C LEU A 147 -12.50 -3.62 11.15
N ILE A 148 -11.18 -3.66 11.32
CA ILE A 148 -10.21 -3.13 10.35
C ILE A 148 -9.49 -4.27 9.63
N PHE A 149 -9.72 -4.35 8.33
CA PHE A 149 -8.92 -5.12 7.39
C PHE A 149 -7.82 -4.24 6.80
N PHE A 150 -6.58 -4.71 6.79
CA PHE A 150 -5.48 -4.02 6.12
C PHE A 150 -4.81 -4.93 5.10
N PHE A 151 -4.56 -4.41 3.91
CA PHE A 151 -3.92 -5.13 2.81
C PHE A 151 -2.59 -4.46 2.49
N GLY A 152 -1.50 -5.23 2.58
CA GLY A 152 -0.15 -4.72 2.31
C GLY A 152 0.75 -5.75 1.66
N ASP A 153 1.89 -5.28 1.17
CA ASP A 153 2.84 -6.09 0.41
C ASP A 153 4.31 -5.66 0.61
N GLY A 154 4.55 -4.47 1.15
CA GLY A 154 5.85 -3.82 1.09
C GLY A 154 6.38 -3.32 2.42
N VAL A 155 7.65 -2.93 2.40
CA VAL A 155 8.37 -2.37 3.55
C VAL A 155 7.67 -1.14 4.14
N SER A 156 6.97 -0.35 3.31
CA SER A 156 6.18 0.81 3.78
C SER A 156 5.02 0.45 4.71
N ASP A 157 4.53 -0.78 4.65
CA ASP A 157 3.35 -1.23 5.40
C ASP A 157 3.69 -1.72 6.81
N MET A 158 4.97 -1.86 7.13
CA MET A 158 5.44 -2.33 8.43
C MET A 158 4.88 -1.47 9.59
N SER A 159 4.70 -0.17 9.36
CA SER A 159 4.13 0.73 10.36
C SER A 159 2.66 0.44 10.63
N ALA A 160 1.89 -0.03 9.65
CA ALA A 160 0.47 -0.36 9.79
C ALA A 160 0.23 -1.80 10.29
N ALA A 161 1.20 -2.70 10.12
CA ALA A 161 1.03 -4.14 10.32
C ALA A 161 0.45 -4.56 11.69
N ARG A 162 0.68 -3.79 12.75
CA ARG A 162 0.19 -4.10 14.11
C ARG A 162 -1.15 -3.46 14.48
N HIS A 163 -1.75 -2.69 13.56
CA HIS A 163 -2.90 -1.84 13.89
C HIS A 163 -4.22 -2.31 13.27
N ALA A 164 -4.20 -3.35 12.42
CA ALA A 164 -5.38 -3.98 11.85
C ALA A 164 -5.86 -5.16 12.69
N ASP A 165 -7.16 -5.48 12.62
CA ASP A 165 -7.70 -6.70 13.24
C ASP A 165 -7.37 -7.92 12.40
N VAL A 166 -7.37 -7.74 11.07
CA VAL A 166 -7.01 -8.77 10.10
C VAL A 166 -6.06 -8.16 9.09
N LEU A 167 -4.79 -8.56 9.18
CA LEU A 167 -3.74 -8.16 8.25
C LEU A 167 -3.66 -9.18 7.10
N PHE A 168 -3.94 -8.73 5.89
CA PHE A 168 -3.69 -9.44 4.65
C PHE A 168 -2.34 -9.04 4.08
N VAL A 169 -1.49 -10.03 3.79
CA VAL A 169 -0.15 -9.83 3.23
C VAL A 169 -0.07 -10.50 1.86
N LYS A 170 0.19 -9.72 0.82
CA LYS A 170 0.14 -10.16 -0.58
C LYS A 170 1.25 -11.15 -0.89
N GLU A 171 0.91 -12.36 -1.28
CA GLU A 171 1.86 -13.35 -1.80
C GLU A 171 2.30 -12.93 -3.22
N LYS A 172 3.61 -12.76 -3.44
CA LYS A 172 4.17 -12.38 -4.73
C LYS A 172 4.89 -13.56 -5.40
N PRO A 173 4.69 -13.78 -6.71
CA PRO A 173 5.50 -14.72 -7.47
C PRO A 173 6.99 -14.35 -7.33
N GLY A 174 7.83 -15.31 -6.93
CA GLY A 174 9.27 -15.09 -6.75
C GLY A 174 9.73 -14.81 -5.31
N GLY A 175 8.82 -14.74 -4.32
CA GLY A 175 9.16 -14.82 -2.90
C GLY A 175 9.65 -13.53 -2.23
N ASP A 176 9.81 -12.44 -2.98
CA ASP A 176 10.14 -11.13 -2.42
C ASP A 176 8.90 -10.47 -1.79
N ASN A 177 8.58 -10.89 -0.56
CA ASN A 177 7.51 -10.31 0.25
C ASN A 177 8.09 -9.77 1.56
N ASP A 178 8.55 -8.53 1.51
CA ASP A 178 9.22 -7.86 2.63
C ASP A 178 8.29 -7.72 3.85
N LEU A 179 6.99 -7.51 3.63
CA LEU A 179 6.01 -7.45 4.71
C LEU A 179 5.80 -8.81 5.37
N ALA A 180 5.71 -9.91 4.60
CA ALA A 180 5.62 -11.25 5.18
C ALA A 180 6.89 -11.61 5.97
N ALA A 181 8.06 -11.29 5.45
CA ALA A 181 9.33 -11.49 6.16
C ALA A 181 9.36 -10.74 7.49
N TYR A 182 8.92 -9.47 7.48
CA TYR A 182 8.75 -8.67 8.69
C TYR A 182 7.74 -9.30 9.66
N CYS A 183 6.53 -9.62 9.21
CA CYS A 183 5.48 -10.19 10.06
C CYS A 183 5.91 -11.53 10.69
N ASN A 184 6.60 -12.39 9.94
CA ASN A 184 7.15 -13.65 10.45
C ASN A 184 8.20 -13.43 11.54
N ARG A 185 9.16 -12.51 11.30
CA ARG A 185 10.19 -12.14 12.29
C ARG A 185 9.57 -11.58 13.57
N GLU A 186 8.58 -10.72 13.40
CA GLU A 186 7.94 -9.94 14.45
C GLU A 186 6.75 -10.64 15.12
N LYS A 187 6.44 -11.87 14.68
CA LYS A 187 5.30 -12.69 15.12
C LYS A 187 3.96 -11.94 15.04
N ILE A 188 3.74 -11.24 13.95
CA ILE A 188 2.47 -10.54 13.65
C ILE A 188 1.55 -11.54 12.93
N PRO A 189 0.39 -11.89 13.49
CA PRO A 189 -0.60 -12.71 12.80
C PRO A 189 -1.05 -12.05 11.50
N HIS A 190 -1.09 -12.82 10.42
CA HIS A 190 -1.48 -12.33 9.11
C HIS A 190 -2.02 -13.44 8.24
N ILE A 191 -2.77 -13.06 7.20
CA ILE A 191 -3.32 -13.95 6.18
C ILE A 191 -2.58 -13.69 4.88
N LEU A 192 -1.93 -14.72 4.35
CA LEU A 192 -1.36 -14.65 3.00
C LEU A 192 -2.48 -14.71 1.97
N PHE A 193 -2.44 -13.85 0.96
CA PHE A 193 -3.41 -13.87 -0.13
C PHE A 193 -2.74 -13.67 -1.49
N GLU A 194 -3.19 -14.40 -2.50
CA GLU A 194 -2.64 -14.32 -3.86
C GLU A 194 -3.25 -13.20 -4.67
N ASP A 195 -4.54 -12.88 -4.49
CA ASP A 195 -5.26 -11.77 -5.10
C ASP A 195 -6.59 -11.49 -4.37
N PHE A 196 -7.33 -10.47 -4.81
CA PHE A 196 -8.57 -10.07 -4.15
C PHE A 196 -9.71 -11.06 -4.32
N SER A 197 -9.65 -12.01 -5.26
CA SER A 197 -10.66 -13.06 -5.39
C SER A 197 -10.59 -14.04 -4.21
N HIS A 198 -9.39 -14.34 -3.72
CA HIS A 198 -9.19 -15.16 -2.52
C HIS A 198 -9.50 -14.36 -1.26
N ALA A 199 -9.01 -13.12 -1.17
CA ALA A 199 -9.26 -12.29 0.00
C ALA A 199 -10.75 -12.00 0.23
N LEU A 200 -11.52 -11.81 -0.85
CA LEU A 200 -12.96 -11.57 -0.77
C LEU A 200 -13.70 -12.71 -0.05
N LYS A 201 -13.31 -13.97 -0.25
CA LYS A 201 -13.94 -15.11 0.43
C LYS A 201 -13.73 -15.06 1.94
N THR A 202 -12.52 -14.70 2.36
CA THR A 202 -12.19 -14.54 3.79
C THR A 202 -12.91 -13.33 4.39
N VAL A 203 -12.86 -12.17 3.73
CA VAL A 203 -13.53 -10.96 4.20
C VAL A 203 -15.03 -11.18 4.32
N SER A 204 -15.67 -11.73 3.28
CA SER A 204 -17.12 -11.99 3.30
C SER A 204 -17.52 -12.99 4.38
N ALA A 205 -16.73 -14.04 4.60
CA ALA A 205 -16.99 -15.00 5.68
C ALA A 205 -16.93 -14.34 7.06
N ILE A 206 -16.02 -13.39 7.27
CA ILE A 206 -15.92 -12.65 8.54
C ILE A 206 -17.08 -11.68 8.70
N VAL A 207 -17.37 -10.88 7.66
CA VAL A 207 -18.45 -9.88 7.67
C VAL A 207 -19.82 -10.54 7.89
N GLU A 208 -20.04 -11.72 7.32
CA GLU A 208 -21.29 -12.48 7.44
C GLU A 208 -21.36 -13.36 8.71
N GLY A 209 -20.33 -13.32 9.57
CA GLY A 209 -20.29 -14.09 10.82
C GLY A 209 -20.12 -15.60 10.62
N ARG A 210 -19.68 -16.06 9.44
CA ARG A 210 -19.36 -17.47 9.15
C ARG A 210 -18.04 -17.91 9.78
N THR A 211 -17.13 -16.97 10.05
CA THR A 211 -15.90 -17.19 10.80
C THR A 211 -15.52 -15.94 11.58
N THR A 212 -14.71 -16.08 12.63
CA THR A 212 -14.19 -14.95 13.39
C THR A 212 -12.86 -14.45 12.80
N PRO A 213 -12.47 -13.17 13.03
CA PRO A 213 -11.14 -12.67 12.67
C PRO A 213 -9.99 -13.55 13.18
N LYS A 214 -10.12 -14.07 14.41
CA LYS A 214 -9.12 -14.93 15.03
C LYS A 214 -8.98 -16.27 14.29
N GLU A 215 -10.09 -16.94 13.99
CA GLU A 215 -10.06 -18.21 13.24
C GLU A 215 -9.44 -18.02 11.85
N ALA A 216 -9.78 -16.93 11.15
CA ALA A 216 -9.20 -16.62 9.85
C ALA A 216 -7.68 -16.39 9.93
N LEU A 217 -7.21 -15.70 10.98
CA LEU A 217 -5.77 -15.50 11.24
C LEU A 217 -5.06 -16.80 11.63
N ASP A 218 -5.72 -17.69 12.37
CA ASP A 218 -5.17 -19.00 12.74
C ASP A 218 -5.00 -19.92 11.50
N VAL A 219 -5.84 -19.77 10.47
CA VAL A 219 -5.66 -20.43 9.16
C VAL A 219 -4.47 -19.82 8.41
N GLY A 220 -4.31 -18.50 8.44
CA GLY A 220 -3.13 -17.79 7.92
C GLY A 220 -3.01 -17.73 6.38
N LYS A 221 -3.98 -18.27 5.62
CA LYS A 221 -4.00 -18.19 4.16
C LYS A 221 -5.43 -18.06 3.62
N ALA A 222 -5.59 -17.21 2.60
CA ALA A 222 -6.81 -17.07 1.82
C ALA A 222 -6.75 -17.96 0.57
N HIS A 223 -7.82 -18.73 0.32
CA HIS A 223 -7.96 -19.71 -0.77
C HIS A 223 -9.17 -19.39 -1.65
#